data_AF-A0A921LC80-F1
#
_entry.id   AF-A0A921LC80-F1
#
_cell.length_a   1.000
_cell.length_b   1.000
_cell.length_c   1.000
_cell.angle_alpha   90.00
_cell.angle_beta   90.00
_cell.angle_gamma   90.00
#
_symmetry.space_group_name_H-M   'P 1'
#
loop_
_entity.id
_entity.type
_entity.pdbx_description
1 polymer ?
#
loop_
_entity_poly.entity_id
_entity_poly.type
_entity_poly.pdbx_seq_one_letter_code
_entity_poly.pdbx_strand_id
1 'polypeptide(L)'
;MHRKYREPINKKYLIISLVAVLIFATVLSIFTFKTSNQTTAKAPTTEYKAIRKSLDHKFNQNGKVVTIKEDHNINDDTSKHPHTVIVVRLTDKQTQKYLKTSFEAVQNNQATDDQKDYIRALQNIVANQAKKLDNNYDVIQFVYKDGKSFVPVASSQKNRNLIKLVSTK
;
A
#
# COMPACT_ATOMS: atom_id res chain seq x y z
N MET A 1 0.66 38.94 -35.64
CA MET A 1 1.28 37.82 -34.90
C MET A 1 1.53 38.24 -33.45
N HIS A 2 0.67 37.85 -32.50
CA HIS A 2 0.86 38.18 -31.08
C HIS A 2 1.61 37.04 -30.38
N ARG A 3 2.86 37.29 -29.98
CA ARG A 3 3.64 36.38 -29.14
C ARG A 3 3.12 36.47 -27.70
N LYS A 4 2.54 35.39 -27.17
CA LYS A 4 2.19 35.30 -25.75
C LYS A 4 3.46 35.22 -24.92
N TYR A 5 3.76 36.30 -24.22
CA TYR A 5 4.81 36.38 -23.21
C TYR A 5 4.47 35.39 -22.09
N ARG A 6 5.33 34.39 -21.85
CA ARG A 6 5.19 33.49 -20.70
C ARG A 6 5.60 34.26 -19.45
N GLU A 7 4.68 34.36 -18.50
CA GLU A 7 4.95 34.98 -17.20
C GLU A 7 6.08 34.26 -16.47
N PRO A 8 6.92 34.99 -15.70
CA PRO A 8 8.01 34.40 -14.94
C PRO A 8 7.47 33.52 -13.82
N ILE A 9 7.93 32.26 -13.81
CA ILE A 9 7.57 31.23 -12.82
C ILE A 9 7.83 31.75 -11.40
N ASN A 10 6.80 31.72 -10.56
CA ASN A 10 6.84 32.18 -9.18
C ASN A 10 7.79 31.29 -8.36
N LYS A 11 8.96 31.84 -7.96
CA LYS A 11 10.08 31.11 -7.33
C LYS A 11 9.70 30.30 -6.08
N LYS A 12 8.61 30.66 -5.39
CA LYS A 12 8.09 29.95 -4.21
C LYS A 12 7.62 28.53 -4.51
N TYR A 13 7.03 28.27 -5.69
CA TYR A 13 6.55 26.94 -6.06
C TYR A 13 7.66 26.01 -6.56
N LEU A 14 8.77 26.57 -7.05
CA LEU A 14 9.93 25.81 -7.50
C LEU A 14 10.68 25.18 -6.32
N ILE A 15 10.77 25.90 -5.19
CA ILE A 15 11.44 25.42 -3.97
C ILE A 15 10.66 24.26 -3.32
N ILE A 16 9.32 24.33 -3.30
CA ILE A 16 8.48 23.26 -2.72
C ILE A 16 8.59 21.96 -3.55
N SER A 17 8.66 22.07 -4.88
CA SER A 17 8.86 20.92 -5.77
C SER A 17 10.23 20.24 -5.53
N LEU A 18 11.28 21.02 -5.25
CA LEU A 18 12.64 20.49 -5.09
C LEU A 18 12.84 19.74 -3.76
N VAL A 19 12.14 20.16 -2.68
CA VAL A 19 12.18 19.47 -1.38
C VAL A 19 11.42 18.13 -1.41
N ALA A 20 10.35 18.02 -2.21
CA ALA A 20 9.61 16.76 -2.36
C ALA A 20 10.40 15.67 -3.13
N VAL A 21 11.28 16.05 -4.05
CA VAL A 21 12.10 15.11 -4.84
C VAL A 21 13.28 14.55 -4.03
N LEU A 22 13.84 15.32 -3.09
CA LEU A 22 15.00 14.90 -2.29
C LEU A 22 14.68 13.81 -1.25
N ILE A 23 13.42 13.68 -0.82
CA ILE A 23 13.00 12.60 0.10
C ILE A 23 12.84 11.26 -0.67
N PHE A 24 12.59 11.30 -1.98
CA PHE A 24 12.37 10.09 -2.78
C PHE A 24 13.69 9.40 -3.21
N ALA A 25 14.82 10.11 -3.20
CA ALA A 25 16.09 9.59 -3.68
C ALA A 25 16.93 8.84 -2.62
N THR A 26 16.68 9.03 -1.32
CA THR A 26 17.48 8.39 -0.26
C THR A 26 17.00 6.99 0.12
N VAL A 27 15.80 6.58 -0.32
CA VAL A 27 15.26 5.24 -0.04
C VAL A 27 15.75 4.19 -1.06
N LEU A 28 16.27 4.60 -2.23
CA LEU A 28 16.70 3.66 -3.27
C LEU A 28 18.11 3.06 -3.07
N SER A 29 18.93 3.60 -2.16
CA SER A 29 20.35 3.23 -2.03
C SER A 29 20.65 2.08 -1.05
N ILE A 30 19.63 1.50 -0.39
CA ILE A 30 19.84 0.44 0.62
C ILE A 30 19.62 -0.97 0.04
N PHE A 31 19.30 -1.10 -1.25
CA PHE A 31 19.21 -2.41 -1.94
C PHE A 31 20.58 -2.98 -2.38
N THR A 32 21.67 -2.56 -1.74
CA THR A 32 22.95 -3.27 -1.87
C THR A 32 22.96 -4.42 -0.86
N PHE A 33 22.58 -5.60 -1.35
CA PHE A 33 22.69 -6.91 -0.70
C PHE A 33 23.96 -7.04 0.16
N LYS A 34 23.80 -7.16 1.48
CA LYS A 34 24.72 -7.91 2.33
C LYS A 34 24.01 -9.17 2.81
N THR A 35 24.37 -10.29 2.20
CA THR A 35 24.02 -11.63 2.65
C THR A 35 24.63 -11.85 4.04
N SER A 36 23.81 -11.71 5.08
CA SER A 36 24.13 -12.21 6.42
C SER A 36 23.56 -13.62 6.52
N ASN A 37 24.43 -14.62 6.44
CA ASN A 37 24.12 -15.98 6.84
C ASN A 37 23.92 -16.01 8.37
N GLN A 38 22.74 -15.66 8.83
CA GLN A 38 22.27 -16.04 10.16
C GLN A 38 21.37 -17.26 10.01
N THR A 39 21.80 -18.34 10.63
CA THR A 39 21.07 -19.60 10.83
C THR A 39 19.70 -19.29 11.43
N THR A 40 18.69 -19.18 10.58
CA THR A 40 17.32 -18.89 11.01
C THR A 40 16.71 -20.20 11.47
N ALA A 41 16.55 -20.34 12.78
CA ALA A 41 15.58 -21.28 13.33
C ALA A 41 14.28 -21.07 12.55
N LYS A 42 13.79 -22.14 11.90
CA LYS A 42 12.63 -22.13 11.01
C LYS A 42 11.44 -21.60 11.81
N ALA A 43 11.16 -20.30 11.69
CA ALA A 43 10.00 -19.70 12.35
C ALA A 43 8.76 -20.47 11.89
N PRO A 44 7.86 -20.86 12.81
CA PRO A 44 6.64 -21.54 12.42
C PRO A 44 5.91 -20.68 11.38
N THR A 45 5.74 -21.22 10.18
CA THR A 45 4.98 -20.58 9.11
C THR A 45 3.51 -20.71 9.46
N THR A 46 2.97 -19.74 10.18
CA THR A 46 1.54 -19.61 10.37
C THR A 46 0.89 -19.48 8.98
N GLU A 47 0.06 -20.45 8.62
CA GLU A 47 -0.67 -20.42 7.35
C GLU A 47 -2.04 -19.74 7.53
N TYR A 48 -2.24 -18.60 6.87
CA TYR A 48 -3.47 -17.82 7.01
C TYR A 48 -4.58 -18.21 6.02
N LYS A 49 -4.84 -19.52 5.88
CA LYS A 49 -5.82 -20.07 4.91
C LYS A 49 -7.22 -19.46 5.02
N ALA A 50 -7.75 -19.33 6.25
CA ALA A 50 -9.07 -18.78 6.48
C ALA A 50 -9.16 -17.27 6.14
N ILE A 51 -8.13 -16.51 6.50
CA ILE A 51 -8.03 -15.08 6.17
C ILE A 51 -7.94 -14.91 4.66
N ARG A 52 -7.10 -15.69 3.98
CA ARG A 52 -6.96 -15.65 2.51
C ARG A 52 -8.28 -15.96 1.81
N LYS A 53 -8.99 -17.01 2.23
CA LYS A 53 -10.32 -17.33 1.70
C LYS A 53 -11.32 -16.21 1.94
N SER A 54 -11.29 -15.57 3.10
CA SER A 54 -12.18 -14.44 3.41
C SER A 54 -11.85 -13.19 2.60
N LEU A 55 -10.57 -12.88 2.39
CA LEU A 55 -10.12 -11.79 1.52
C LEU A 55 -10.52 -12.06 0.07
N ASP A 56 -10.33 -13.28 -0.41
CA ASP A 56 -10.71 -13.70 -1.76
C ASP A 56 -12.20 -13.50 -1.97
N HIS A 57 -13.03 -14.03 -1.05
CA HIS A 57 -14.47 -13.84 -1.11
C HIS A 57 -14.88 -12.36 -1.07
N LYS A 58 -14.25 -11.53 -0.22
CA LYS A 58 -14.64 -10.11 -0.08
C LYS A 58 -14.29 -9.27 -1.30
N PHE A 59 -13.16 -9.53 -1.94
CA PHE A 59 -12.71 -8.74 -3.08
C PHE A 59 -13.17 -9.32 -4.41
N ASN A 60 -13.26 -10.65 -4.54
CA ASN A 60 -13.59 -11.33 -5.79
C ASN A 60 -15.06 -11.77 -5.92
N GLN A 61 -15.96 -11.31 -5.04
CA GLN A 61 -17.38 -11.70 -5.06
C GLN A 61 -18.05 -11.43 -6.41
N ASN A 62 -17.71 -10.30 -7.05
CA ASN A 62 -18.33 -9.83 -8.29
C ASN A 62 -17.43 -10.02 -9.52
N GLY A 63 -16.41 -10.88 -9.42
CA GLY A 63 -15.42 -11.13 -10.47
C GLY A 63 -13.99 -11.17 -9.92
N LYS A 64 -13.07 -11.81 -10.65
CA LYS A 64 -11.66 -11.94 -10.24
C LYS A 64 -10.89 -10.63 -10.44
N VAL A 65 -11.03 -9.73 -9.49
CA VAL A 65 -10.40 -8.40 -9.50
C VAL A 65 -9.07 -8.34 -8.76
N VAL A 66 -8.83 -9.24 -7.79
CA VAL A 66 -7.57 -9.33 -7.04
C VAL A 66 -6.96 -10.73 -7.08
N THR A 67 -5.66 -10.79 -6.81
CA THR A 67 -4.92 -12.03 -6.48
C THR A 67 -4.32 -11.90 -5.10
N ILE A 68 -4.31 -12.98 -4.32
CA ILE A 68 -3.81 -12.97 -2.94
C ILE A 68 -2.57 -13.85 -2.86
N LYS A 69 -1.48 -13.27 -2.36
CA LYS A 69 -0.21 -13.96 -2.11
C LYS A 69 0.16 -13.86 -0.64
N GLU A 70 0.92 -14.82 -0.17
CA GLU A 70 1.40 -14.91 1.20
C GLU A 70 2.89 -15.17 1.13
N ASP A 71 3.67 -14.23 1.67
CA ASP A 71 5.12 -14.29 1.69
C ASP A 71 5.56 -14.37 3.15
N HIS A 72 6.44 -15.32 3.47
CA HIS A 72 6.89 -15.59 4.85
C HIS A 72 8.33 -15.12 5.05
N ASN A 73 8.72 -14.98 6.33
CA ASN A 73 10.08 -14.62 6.74
C ASN A 73 10.54 -13.27 6.13
N ILE A 74 9.59 -12.34 5.98
CA ILE A 74 9.86 -10.98 5.52
C ILE A 74 10.56 -10.23 6.64
N ASN A 75 11.65 -9.56 6.28
CA ASN A 75 12.38 -8.66 7.15
C ASN A 75 12.36 -7.27 6.50
N ASP A 76 11.41 -6.44 6.91
CA ASP A 76 11.21 -5.09 6.40
C ASP A 76 10.90 -4.12 7.55
N ASP A 77 10.77 -2.83 7.24
CA ASP A 77 10.58 -1.78 8.25
C ASP A 77 9.24 -1.85 9.01
N THR A 78 8.33 -2.76 8.64
CA THR A 78 7.04 -2.91 9.31
C THR A 78 7.13 -3.71 10.60
N SER A 79 8.22 -4.47 10.80
CA SER A 79 8.45 -5.31 11.98
C SER A 79 9.93 -5.45 12.32
N LYS A 80 10.27 -5.52 13.61
CA LYS A 80 11.62 -5.86 14.08
C LYS A 80 11.92 -7.37 14.06
N HIS A 81 10.93 -8.17 13.71
CA HIS A 81 10.99 -9.63 13.67
C HIS A 81 10.61 -10.14 12.28
N PRO A 82 11.17 -11.29 11.85
CA PRO A 82 10.69 -11.97 10.67
C PRO A 82 9.19 -12.24 10.80
N HIS A 83 8.44 -11.86 9.76
CA HIS A 83 6.98 -11.90 9.78
C HIS A 83 6.42 -12.38 8.45
N THR A 84 5.12 -12.66 8.44
CA THR A 84 4.34 -13.02 7.27
C THR A 84 3.61 -11.79 6.73
N VAL A 85 3.66 -11.62 5.41
CA VAL A 85 2.93 -10.57 4.69
C VAL A 85 1.93 -11.22 3.73
N ILE A 86 0.65 -10.92 3.93
CA ILE A 86 -0.43 -11.29 3.02
C ILE A 86 -0.67 -10.12 2.08
N VAL A 87 -0.31 -10.27 0.80
CA VAL A 87 -0.44 -9.23 -0.22
C VAL A 87 -1.67 -9.50 -1.09
N VAL A 88 -2.66 -8.63 -0.99
CA VAL A 88 -3.81 -8.54 -1.90
C VAL A 88 -3.46 -7.61 -3.05
N ARG A 89 -3.26 -8.16 -4.25
CA ARG A 89 -2.84 -7.44 -5.45
C ARG A 89 -4.02 -7.23 -6.38
N LEU A 90 -4.38 -5.99 -6.65
CA LEU A 90 -5.38 -5.66 -7.67
C LEU A 90 -4.86 -6.01 -9.07
N THR A 91 -5.63 -6.77 -9.82
CA THR A 91 -5.30 -7.24 -11.18
C THR A 91 -6.24 -6.70 -12.24
N ASP A 92 -7.46 -6.28 -11.88
CA ASP A 92 -8.37 -5.66 -12.83
C ASP A 92 -7.93 -4.24 -13.21
N LYS A 93 -7.75 -4.00 -14.52
CA LYS A 93 -7.18 -2.74 -15.03
C LYS A 93 -8.12 -1.55 -14.85
N GLN A 94 -9.43 -1.76 -15.03
CA GLN A 94 -10.41 -0.70 -14.94
C GLN A 94 -10.55 -0.22 -13.48
N THR A 95 -10.70 -1.16 -12.57
CA THR A 95 -10.71 -0.93 -11.13
C THR A 95 -9.41 -0.29 -10.66
N GLN A 96 -8.28 -0.72 -11.22
CA GLN A 96 -6.97 -0.13 -10.90
C GLN A 96 -6.89 1.34 -11.29
N LYS A 97 -7.38 1.72 -12.46
CA LYS A 97 -7.39 3.12 -12.89
C LYS A 97 -8.21 3.98 -11.92
N TYR A 98 -9.41 3.53 -11.58
CA TYR A 98 -10.28 4.24 -10.63
C TYR A 98 -9.67 4.31 -9.22
N LEU A 99 -9.09 3.21 -8.75
CA LEU A 99 -8.40 3.15 -7.45
C LEU A 99 -7.24 4.12 -7.40
N LYS A 100 -6.38 4.13 -8.42
CA LYS A 100 -5.23 5.04 -8.49
C LYS A 100 -5.69 6.49 -8.39
N THR A 101 -6.64 6.91 -9.24
CA THR A 101 -7.16 8.28 -9.23
C THR A 101 -7.80 8.65 -7.89
N SER A 102 -8.59 7.75 -7.30
CA SER A 102 -9.25 8.01 -6.01
C SER A 102 -8.24 8.11 -4.87
N PHE A 103 -7.23 7.23 -4.86
CA PHE A 103 -6.19 7.23 -3.83
C PHE A 103 -5.28 8.46 -3.94
N GLU A 104 -4.87 8.84 -5.14
CA GLU A 104 -4.11 10.08 -5.37
C GLU A 104 -4.92 11.32 -4.93
N ALA A 105 -6.22 11.37 -5.26
CA ALA A 105 -7.08 12.46 -4.81
C ALA A 105 -7.18 12.54 -3.28
N VAL A 106 -7.24 11.39 -2.59
CA VAL A 106 -7.22 11.32 -1.12
C VAL A 106 -5.91 11.87 -0.58
N GLN A 107 -4.77 11.42 -1.13
CA GLN A 107 -3.45 11.87 -0.68
C GLN A 107 -3.24 13.38 -0.88
N ASN A 108 -3.84 13.94 -1.93
CA ASN A 108 -3.75 15.36 -2.26
C ASN A 108 -4.84 16.22 -1.60
N ASN A 109 -5.68 15.66 -0.72
CA ASN A 109 -6.83 16.33 -0.11
C ASN A 109 -7.85 16.91 -1.13
N GLN A 110 -7.95 16.29 -2.30
CA GLN A 110 -8.84 16.67 -3.40
C GLN A 110 -9.95 15.64 -3.65
N ALA A 111 -10.01 14.58 -2.83
CA ALA A 111 -11.00 13.52 -3.00
C ALA A 111 -12.43 13.99 -2.69
N THR A 112 -13.37 13.55 -3.53
CA THR A 112 -14.80 13.58 -3.21
C THR A 112 -15.10 12.62 -2.06
N ASP A 113 -16.27 12.76 -1.44
CA ASP A 113 -16.65 11.88 -0.33
C ASP A 113 -16.82 10.42 -0.81
N ASP A 114 -17.37 10.18 -2.00
CA ASP A 114 -17.42 8.85 -2.63
C ASP A 114 -16.03 8.21 -2.79
N GLN A 115 -15.03 9.00 -3.19
CA GLN A 115 -13.66 8.51 -3.34
C GLN A 115 -13.04 8.16 -1.98
N LYS A 116 -13.31 8.96 -0.94
CA LYS A 116 -12.87 8.66 0.43
C LYS A 116 -13.55 7.40 0.95
N ASP A 117 -14.85 7.26 0.75
CA ASP A 117 -15.63 6.10 1.15
C ASP A 117 -15.14 4.83 0.45
N TYR A 118 -14.85 4.92 -0.85
CA TYR A 118 -14.30 3.81 -1.62
C TYR A 118 -12.94 3.34 -1.05
N ILE A 119 -12.00 4.26 -0.84
CA ILE A 119 -10.69 3.92 -0.25
C ILE A 119 -10.86 3.38 1.18
N ARG A 120 -11.71 4.02 1.98
CA ARG A 120 -11.98 3.61 3.36
C ARG A 120 -12.61 2.21 3.42
N ALA A 121 -13.48 1.85 2.48
CA ALA A 121 -14.06 0.51 2.42
C ALA A 121 -12.98 -0.56 2.21
N LEU A 122 -12.05 -0.34 1.27
CA LEU A 122 -10.93 -1.25 1.04
C LEU A 122 -10.03 -1.37 2.29
N GLN A 123 -9.70 -0.24 2.90
CA GLN A 123 -8.89 -0.20 4.12
C GLN A 123 -9.58 -0.90 5.30
N ASN A 124 -10.90 -0.74 5.45
CA ASN A 124 -11.68 -1.40 6.48
C ASN A 124 -11.71 -2.92 6.29
N ILE A 125 -11.82 -3.42 5.05
CA ILE A 125 -11.73 -4.86 4.78
C ILE A 125 -10.38 -5.39 5.26
N VAL A 126 -9.28 -4.74 4.87
CA VAL A 126 -7.92 -5.13 5.27
C VAL A 126 -7.75 -5.07 6.78
N ALA A 127 -8.12 -3.96 7.42
CA ALA A 127 -8.00 -3.77 8.87
C ALA A 127 -8.80 -4.82 9.65
N ASN A 128 -10.03 -5.12 9.22
CA ASN A 128 -10.87 -6.11 9.90
C ASN A 128 -10.37 -7.54 9.73
N GLN A 129 -9.71 -7.86 8.61
CA GLN A 129 -9.06 -9.16 8.46
C GLN A 129 -7.75 -9.22 9.25
N ALA A 130 -7.00 -8.12 9.32
CA ALA A 130 -5.74 -8.06 10.05
C ALA A 130 -5.93 -8.31 11.54
N LYS A 131 -7.05 -7.87 12.14
CA LYS A 131 -7.42 -8.19 13.54
C LYS A 131 -7.46 -9.70 13.86
N LYS A 132 -7.56 -10.56 12.84
CA LYS A 132 -7.61 -12.02 12.96
C LYS A 132 -6.23 -12.68 12.83
N LEU A 133 -5.19 -11.91 12.57
CA LEU A 133 -3.82 -12.42 12.57
C LEU A 133 -3.46 -12.93 13.97
N ASP A 134 -2.51 -13.86 14.05
CA ASP A 134 -2.17 -14.48 15.32
C ASP A 134 -1.37 -13.52 16.21
N ASN A 135 -0.58 -12.63 15.58
CA ASN A 135 0.36 -11.75 16.24
C ASN A 135 0.28 -10.29 15.72
N ASN A 136 1.10 -9.42 16.31
CA ASN A 136 1.13 -7.98 16.00
C ASN A 136 2.17 -7.59 14.95
N TYR A 137 2.92 -8.55 14.40
CA TYR A 137 3.99 -8.28 13.45
C TYR A 137 3.60 -8.64 12.01
N ASP A 138 2.77 -9.65 11.81
CA ASP A 138 2.24 -10.03 10.51
C ASP A 138 1.35 -8.93 9.92
N VAL A 139 1.38 -8.79 8.60
CA VAL A 139 0.77 -7.68 7.90
C VAL A 139 -0.15 -8.18 6.80
N ILE A 140 -1.31 -7.54 6.64
CA ILE A 140 -2.12 -7.64 5.43
C ILE A 140 -2.00 -6.33 4.66
N GLN A 141 -1.63 -6.42 3.39
CA GLN A 141 -1.50 -5.27 2.50
C GLN A 141 -2.43 -5.38 1.31
N PHE A 142 -3.03 -4.27 0.91
CA PHE A 142 -3.72 -4.13 -0.36
C PHE A 142 -2.93 -3.20 -1.26
N VAL A 143 -2.55 -3.69 -2.44
CA VAL A 143 -1.67 -2.97 -3.38
C VAL A 143 -2.24 -2.96 -4.79
N TYR A 144 -1.88 -1.92 -5.55
CA TYR A 144 -2.01 -1.91 -7.00
C TYR A 144 -0.65 -1.73 -7.66
N LYS A 145 -0.53 -2.13 -8.93
CA LYS A 145 0.72 -1.98 -9.69
C LYS A 145 0.78 -0.59 -10.34
N ASP A 146 1.83 0.16 -10.07
CA ASP A 146 2.12 1.42 -10.77
C ASP A 146 3.50 1.37 -11.42
N GLY A 147 3.52 1.26 -12.75
CA GLY A 147 4.75 1.00 -13.50
C GLY A 147 5.44 -0.30 -13.06
N LYS A 148 6.65 -0.17 -12.49
CA LYS A 148 7.45 -1.29 -11.99
C LYS A 148 7.25 -1.56 -10.49
N SER A 149 6.52 -0.70 -9.80
CA SER A 149 6.37 -0.74 -8.34
C SER A 149 4.95 -1.17 -7.95
N PHE A 150 4.80 -1.61 -6.69
CA PHE A 150 3.50 -1.81 -6.07
C PHE A 150 3.24 -0.70 -5.06
N VAL A 151 2.08 -0.05 -5.15
CA VAL A 151 1.68 1.03 -4.27
C VAL A 151 0.68 0.48 -3.25
N PRO A 152 0.99 0.54 -1.93
CA PRO A 152 0.07 0.09 -0.90
C PRO A 152 -0.98 1.17 -0.59
N VAL A 153 -2.25 0.77 -0.64
CA VAL A 153 -3.41 1.62 -0.31
C VAL A 153 -3.90 1.35 1.10
N ALA A 154 -3.76 0.10 1.55
CA ALA A 154 -4.06 -0.33 2.90
C ALA A 154 -2.94 -1.24 3.39
N SER A 155 -2.59 -1.11 4.66
CA SER A 155 -1.60 -1.95 5.31
C SER A 155 -1.93 -1.99 6.80
N SER A 156 -2.19 -3.18 7.34
CA SER A 156 -2.66 -3.35 8.72
C SER A 156 -2.05 -4.57 9.38
N GLN A 157 -1.72 -4.40 10.65
CA GLN A 157 -1.39 -5.45 11.62
C GLN A 157 -2.60 -5.69 12.53
N LYS A 158 -2.54 -6.72 13.38
CA LYS A 158 -3.64 -7.08 14.30
C LYS A 158 -4.19 -5.92 15.12
N ASN A 159 -3.29 -5.13 15.71
CA ASN A 159 -3.66 -4.08 16.66
C ASN A 159 -3.47 -2.65 16.13
N ARG A 160 -2.97 -2.47 14.89
CA ARG A 160 -2.78 -1.13 14.31
C ARG A 160 -2.81 -1.13 12.80
N ASN A 161 -3.20 0.00 12.23
CA ASN A 161 -3.09 0.24 10.80
C ASN A 161 -1.76 0.95 10.52
N LEU A 162 -0.93 0.36 9.65
CA LEU A 162 0.35 0.93 9.22
C LEU A 162 0.11 2.09 8.24
N ILE A 163 -0.89 1.96 7.37
CA ILE A 163 -1.45 3.07 6.60
C ILE A 163 -2.71 3.55 7.31
N LYS A 164 -2.76 4.84 7.67
CA LYS A 164 -3.91 5.43 8.36
C LYS A 164 -5.17 5.31 7.52
N LEU A 165 -6.28 5.04 8.21
CA LEU A 165 -7.60 5.02 7.58
C LEU A 165 -7.96 6.42 7.07
N VAL A 166 -8.51 6.50 5.86
CA VAL A 166 -9.05 7.74 5.29
C VAL A 166 -10.21 8.22 6.16
N SER A 167 -10.18 9.47 6.58
CA SER A 167 -11.32 10.08 7.28
C SER A 167 -12.43 10.36 6.29
N THR A 168 -13.63 9.91 6.60
CA THR A 168 -14.87 10.26 5.90
C THR A 168 -15.67 11.20 6.79
N LYS A 169 -16.57 11.99 6.20
CA LYS A 169 -17.45 12.88 6.95
C LYS A 169 -18.64 12.13 7.53
#